data_AF-A0A973B124-F1
#
_entry.id   AF-A0A973B124-F1
#
_cell.length_a   1.000
_cell.length_b   1.000
_cell.length_c   1.000
_cell.angle_alpha   90.00
_cell.angle_beta   90.00
_cell.angle_gamma   90.00
#
_symmetry.space_group_name_H-M   'P 1'
#
loop_
_entity.id
_entity.type
_entity.pdbx_description
1 polymer ?
#
loop_
_entity_poly.entity_id
_entity_poly.type
_entity_poly.pdbx_seq_one_letter_code
_entity_poly.pdbx_strand_id
1 'polypeptide(L)'
;MLHIKTNTDIFDFINEGNSEAIAHGVNTLGVMGGFAGIIARDFSEQCDGYQELCEINKTHHLTILTGGMAIEEVKANNPVIYHLVTQINPGADARIEFIKESLTSAIEMAKKRGHTSIAIPAIGTGIGGLDYDETVAELTEHFKEDDFAIYLCVR
;
A
#
# COMPACT_ATOMS: atom_id res chain seq x y z
N MET A 1 -0.21 -4.26 -14.88
CA MET A 1 -0.35 -3.02 -15.66
C MET A 1 -0.86 -1.92 -14.74
N LEU A 2 -0.21 -0.76 -14.75
CA LEU A 2 -0.64 0.41 -13.97
C LEU A 2 -1.68 1.22 -14.76
N HIS A 3 -2.81 1.52 -14.12
CA HIS A 3 -3.91 2.30 -14.65
C HIS A 3 -4.11 3.55 -13.79
N ILE A 4 -3.82 4.73 -14.36
CA ILE A 4 -4.00 6.01 -13.66
C ILE A 4 -5.47 6.42 -13.71
N LYS A 5 -6.07 6.69 -12.55
CA LYS A 5 -7.46 7.14 -12.39
C LYS A 5 -7.46 8.54 -11.77
N THR A 6 -7.59 9.56 -12.62
CA THR A 6 -7.62 10.96 -12.20
C THR A 6 -9.00 11.36 -11.66
N ASN A 7 -9.05 12.36 -10.77
CA ASN A 7 -10.27 12.80 -10.08
C ASN A 7 -11.03 11.65 -9.39
N THR A 8 -10.29 10.67 -8.87
CA THR A 8 -10.86 9.44 -8.34
C THR A 8 -10.46 9.29 -6.87
N ASP A 9 -11.47 9.30 -5.99
CA ASP A 9 -11.27 8.92 -4.60
C ASP A 9 -11.18 7.38 -4.50
N ILE A 10 -10.15 6.88 -3.84
CA ILE A 10 -9.89 5.44 -3.76
C ILE A 10 -10.97 4.69 -2.98
N PHE A 11 -11.60 5.31 -1.99
CA PHE A 11 -12.64 4.64 -1.20
C PHE A 11 -13.94 4.53 -2.00
N ASP A 12 -14.31 5.58 -2.74
CA ASP A 12 -15.45 5.52 -3.66
C ASP A 12 -15.19 4.48 -4.76
N PHE A 13 -13.98 4.47 -5.34
CA PHE A 13 -13.59 3.51 -6.37
C PHE A 13 -13.75 2.05 -5.93
N ILE A 14 -13.37 1.75 -4.69
CA ILE A 14 -13.52 0.44 -4.07
C ILE A 14 -14.99 0.11 -3.76
N ASN A 15 -15.74 1.07 -3.19
CA ASN A 15 -17.15 0.87 -2.84
C ASN A 15 -18.04 0.61 -4.07
N GLU A 16 -17.69 1.16 -5.22
CA GLU A 16 -18.33 0.90 -6.50
C GLU A 16 -17.98 -0.47 -7.10
N GLY A 17 -17.05 -1.22 -6.48
CA GLY A 17 -16.61 -2.54 -6.92
C GLY A 17 -15.59 -2.50 -8.04
N ASN A 18 -14.90 -1.38 -8.26
CA ASN A 18 -13.90 -1.27 -9.33
C ASN A 18 -12.54 -1.89 -8.96
N SER A 19 -12.32 -2.24 -7.69
CA SER A 19 -11.15 -2.99 -7.21
C SER A 19 -11.47 -3.76 -5.94
N GLU A 20 -10.79 -4.88 -5.71
CA GLU A 20 -11.03 -5.76 -4.57
C GLU A 20 -10.25 -5.38 -3.31
N ALA A 21 -9.19 -4.58 -3.46
CA ALA A 21 -8.25 -4.32 -2.38
C ALA A 21 -7.62 -2.92 -2.48
N ILE A 22 -7.16 -2.43 -1.32
CA ILE A 22 -6.37 -1.21 -1.18
C ILE A 22 -4.96 -1.61 -0.73
N ALA A 23 -3.94 -1.05 -1.37
CA ALA A 23 -2.57 -1.11 -0.89
C ALA A 23 -2.02 0.30 -0.64
N HIS A 24 -1.34 0.50 0.49
CA HIS A 24 -0.80 1.80 0.86
C HIS A 24 0.55 1.72 1.57
N GLY A 25 1.30 2.82 1.51
CA GLY A 25 2.60 2.93 2.18
C GLY A 25 2.48 3.04 3.70
N VAL A 26 3.36 2.34 4.40
CA VAL A 26 3.61 2.41 5.85
C VAL A 26 5.12 2.43 6.14
N ASN A 27 5.49 2.76 7.38
CA ASN A 27 6.86 2.67 7.88
C ASN A 27 7.07 1.50 8.84
N THR A 28 8.32 1.25 9.22
CA THR A 28 8.68 0.17 10.15
C THR A 28 8.42 0.46 11.63
N LEU A 29 7.94 1.67 11.98
CA LEU A 29 7.78 2.13 13.37
C LEU A 29 6.32 2.20 13.84
N GLY A 30 5.35 1.79 13.03
CA GLY A 30 3.92 1.78 13.41
C GLY A 30 3.24 3.16 13.35
N VAL A 31 3.94 4.20 12.89
CA VAL A 31 3.40 5.57 12.90
C VAL A 31 2.55 5.81 11.66
N MET A 32 1.25 6.03 11.82
CA MET A 32 0.31 6.21 10.72
C MET A 32 -0.11 7.67 10.54
N GLY A 33 0.32 8.30 9.44
CA GLY A 33 -0.05 9.65 9.02
C GLY A 33 -0.43 9.71 7.54
N GLY A 34 -0.99 10.82 7.08
CA GLY A 34 -1.47 10.96 5.69
C GLY A 34 -2.50 9.89 5.36
N PHE A 35 -2.30 9.17 4.25
CA PHE A 35 -3.21 8.08 3.85
C PHE A 35 -3.28 6.95 4.88
N ALA A 36 -2.14 6.54 5.46
CA ALA A 36 -2.12 5.54 6.52
C ALA A 36 -2.93 5.99 7.76
N GLY A 37 -2.96 7.30 8.04
CA GLY A 37 -3.80 7.86 9.11
C GLY A 37 -5.31 7.76 8.81
N ILE A 38 -5.71 7.82 7.54
CA ILE A 38 -7.10 7.58 7.12
C ILE A 38 -7.45 6.11 7.37
N ILE A 39 -6.56 5.19 6.97
CA ILE A 39 -6.72 3.75 7.22
C ILE A 39 -6.82 3.46 8.72
N ALA A 40 -5.95 4.04 9.54
CA ALA A 40 -5.99 3.89 11.00
C ALA A 40 -7.32 4.37 11.63
N ARG A 41 -7.93 5.40 11.04
CA ARG A 41 -9.17 6.00 11.54
C ARG A 41 -10.40 5.18 11.13
N ASP A 42 -10.48 4.82 9.85
CA ASP A 42 -11.69 4.25 9.25
C ASP A 42 -11.69 2.72 9.26
N PHE A 43 -10.49 2.11 9.34
CA PHE A 43 -10.25 0.66 9.32
C PHE A 43 -9.29 0.25 10.45
N SER A 44 -9.45 0.83 11.65
CA SER A 44 -8.55 0.62 12.79
C SER A 44 -8.31 -0.85 13.11
N GLU A 45 -9.34 -1.69 12.97
CA GLU A 45 -9.28 -3.13 13.23
C GLU A 45 -8.46 -3.92 12.20
N GLN A 46 -8.17 -3.32 11.04
CA GLN A 46 -7.27 -3.84 10.00
C GLN A 46 -5.91 -3.13 10.07
N CYS A 47 -5.46 -2.81 11.27
CA CYS A 47 -4.11 -2.31 11.54
C CYS A 47 -3.36 -3.14 12.59
N ASP A 48 -4.05 -4.05 13.31
CA ASP A 48 -3.51 -4.72 14.49
C ASP A 48 -2.29 -5.59 14.18
N GLY A 49 -2.34 -6.42 13.14
CA GLY A 49 -1.20 -7.27 12.73
C GLY A 49 0.00 -6.46 12.25
N TYR A 50 -0.22 -5.38 11.48
CA TYR A 50 0.86 -4.44 11.15
C TYR A 50 1.47 -3.78 12.39
N GLN A 51 0.66 -3.34 13.36
CA GLN A 51 1.15 -2.73 14.59
C GLN A 51 1.94 -3.73 15.43
N GLU A 52 1.46 -4.96 15.57
CA GLU A 52 2.17 -6.04 16.25
C GLU A 52 3.53 -6.32 15.61
N LEU A 53 3.59 -6.42 14.27
CA LEU A 53 4.84 -6.57 13.53
C LEU A 53 5.81 -5.41 13.81
N CYS A 54 5.32 -4.18 13.92
CA CYS A 54 6.16 -3.01 14.23
C CYS A 54 6.71 -3.06 15.66
N GLU A 55 5.91 -3.50 16.64
CA GLU A 55 6.36 -3.65 18.02
C GLU A 55 7.42 -4.76 18.17
N ILE A 56 7.24 -5.89 17.48
CA ILE A 56 8.25 -6.95 17.40
C ILE A 56 9.54 -6.40 16.77
N ASN A 57 9.43 -5.63 15.69
CA ASN A 57 10.57 -5.05 14.98
C ASN A 57 11.38 -4.09 15.86
N LYS A 58 10.72 -3.23 16.65
CA LYS A 58 11.37 -2.34 17.63
C LYS A 58 12.14 -3.09 18.71
N THR A 59 11.62 -4.26 19.11
CA THR A 59 12.14 -5.03 20.25
C THR A 59 13.27 -5.97 19.85
N HIS A 60 13.23 -6.54 18.64
CA HIS A 60 14.14 -7.61 18.22
C HIS A 60 15.07 -7.24 17.05
N HIS A 61 14.99 -6.02 16.49
CA HIS A 61 15.73 -5.57 15.30
C HIS A 61 15.61 -6.49 14.07
N LEU A 62 14.61 -7.38 14.04
CA LEU A 62 14.60 -8.52 13.14
C LEU A 62 13.15 -8.93 12.79
N THR A 63 12.36 -8.12 12.06
CA THR A 63 11.15 -8.68 11.40
C THR A 63 10.64 -7.88 10.21
N ILE A 64 10.59 -6.55 10.25
CA ILE A 64 10.07 -5.78 9.12
C ILE A 64 11.20 -5.54 8.13
N LEU A 65 11.29 -6.40 7.13
CA LEU A 65 12.13 -6.15 5.96
C LEU A 65 11.44 -5.09 5.11
N THR A 66 12.15 -4.00 4.86
CA THR A 66 11.82 -3.07 3.78
C THR A 66 11.58 -3.87 2.49
N GLY A 67 10.54 -3.50 1.73
CA GLY A 67 10.10 -4.29 0.58
C GLY A 67 9.18 -5.47 0.92
N GLY A 68 8.93 -5.74 2.20
CA GLY A 68 7.89 -6.67 2.67
C GLY A 68 6.49 -6.04 2.71
N MET A 69 5.48 -6.85 3.03
CA MET A 69 4.08 -6.41 3.14
C MET A 69 3.39 -7.15 4.29
N ALA A 70 2.46 -6.49 4.97
CA ALA A 70 1.51 -7.10 5.89
C ALA A 70 0.10 -7.04 5.30
N ILE A 71 -0.70 -8.08 5.54
CA ILE A 71 -2.09 -8.15 5.08
C ILE A 71 -2.99 -8.50 6.25
N GLU A 72 -4.12 -7.81 6.33
CA GLU A 72 -5.14 -8.05 7.35
C GLU A 72 -6.34 -8.76 6.73
N GLU A 73 -6.89 -9.74 7.44
CA GLU A 73 -8.08 -10.46 6.99
C GLU A 73 -9.32 -9.55 6.99
N VAL A 74 -10.21 -9.81 6.03
CA VAL A 74 -11.41 -9.02 5.80
C VAL A 74 -12.41 -9.24 6.93
N LYS A 75 -12.77 -8.16 7.62
CA LYS A 75 -14.04 -8.09 8.36
C LYS A 75 -15.17 -7.76 7.39
N ALA A 76 -16.35 -8.34 7.59
CA ALA A 76 -17.45 -8.30 6.63
C ALA A 76 -17.73 -6.87 6.11
N ASN A 77 -17.80 -6.72 4.79
CA ASN A 77 -18.02 -5.49 4.03
C ASN A 77 -16.85 -4.48 3.95
N ASN A 78 -15.67 -4.79 4.47
CA ASN A 78 -14.48 -3.94 4.27
C ASN A 78 -13.62 -4.42 3.08
N PRO A 79 -12.86 -3.52 2.44
CA PRO A 79 -11.83 -3.95 1.50
C PRO A 79 -10.69 -4.67 2.18
N VAL A 80 -10.00 -5.51 1.41
CA VAL A 80 -8.71 -6.08 1.83
C VAL A 80 -7.67 -4.95 1.86
N ILE A 81 -6.92 -4.83 2.96
CA ILE A 81 -5.89 -3.81 3.13
C ILE A 81 -4.51 -4.46 3.15
N TYR A 82 -3.63 -3.96 2.27
CA TYR A 82 -2.22 -4.32 2.19
C TYR A 82 -1.35 -3.16 2.68
N HIS A 83 -0.64 -3.39 3.78
CA HIS A 83 0.31 -2.45 4.36
C HIS A 83 1.67 -2.65 3.70
N LEU A 84 2.03 -1.74 2.79
CA LEU A 84 3.27 -1.80 2.03
C LEU A 84 4.41 -1.12 2.81
N VAL A 85 5.46 -1.86 3.15
CA VAL A 85 6.59 -1.33 3.93
C VAL A 85 7.50 -0.52 3.01
N THR A 86 7.12 0.74 2.81
CA THR A 86 7.76 1.66 1.85
C THR A 86 8.81 2.56 2.47
N GLN A 87 8.88 2.61 3.81
CA GLN A 87 9.66 3.57 4.58
C GLN A 87 10.32 2.89 5.78
N ILE A 88 11.54 3.31 6.15
CA ILE A 88 12.13 2.91 7.44
C ILE A 88 11.53 3.79 8.54
N ASN A 89 11.68 5.10 8.39
CA ASN A 89 11.19 6.11 9.32
C ASN A 89 9.90 6.78 8.81
N PRO A 90 9.02 7.30 9.69
CA PRO A 90 7.90 8.13 9.26
C PRO A 90 8.38 9.43 8.61
N GLY A 91 7.54 9.99 7.73
CA GLY A 91 7.85 11.22 6.98
C GLY A 91 8.56 10.93 5.66
N ALA A 92 9.39 11.87 5.21
CA ALA A 92 10.02 11.87 3.90
C ALA A 92 11.21 10.88 3.80
N ASP A 93 10.90 9.59 3.93
CA ASP A 93 11.84 8.45 3.85
C ASP A 93 11.26 7.30 3.01
N ALA A 94 10.32 7.62 2.10
CA ALA A 94 9.80 6.62 1.16
C ALA A 94 10.84 6.33 0.09
N ARG A 95 10.93 5.08 -0.34
CA ARG A 95 11.89 4.66 -1.36
C ARG A 95 11.23 3.87 -2.46
N ILE A 96 11.57 4.21 -3.70
CA ILE A 96 10.94 3.63 -4.88
C ILE A 96 11.19 2.12 -4.98
N GLU A 97 12.38 1.66 -4.57
CA GLU A 97 12.73 0.25 -4.49
C GLU A 97 11.81 -0.51 -3.53
N PHE A 98 11.53 0.05 -2.35
CA PHE A 98 10.67 -0.58 -1.36
C PHE A 98 9.21 -0.62 -1.81
N ILE A 99 8.75 0.42 -2.52
CA ILE A 99 7.41 0.43 -3.11
C ILE A 99 7.28 -0.70 -4.14
N LYS A 100 8.24 -0.85 -5.05
CA LYS A 100 8.23 -1.89 -6.09
C LYS A 100 8.24 -3.30 -5.49
N GLU A 101 9.14 -3.56 -4.56
CA GLU A 101 9.27 -4.87 -3.90
C GLU A 101 8.00 -5.23 -3.10
N SER A 102 7.50 -4.26 -2.33
CA SER A 102 6.33 -4.47 -1.48
C SER A 102 5.04 -4.63 -2.28
N LEU A 103 4.85 -3.81 -3.32
CA LEU A 103 3.69 -3.91 -4.21
C LEU A 103 3.72 -5.20 -5.04
N THR A 104 4.91 -5.66 -5.49
CA THR A 104 5.06 -6.98 -6.14
C THR A 104 4.60 -8.09 -5.20
N SER A 105 5.05 -8.07 -3.94
CA SER A 105 4.63 -9.03 -2.92
C SER A 105 3.12 -9.00 -2.66
N ALA A 106 2.53 -7.80 -2.61
CA ALA A 106 1.09 -7.60 -2.48
C ALA A 106 0.31 -8.20 -3.66
N ILE A 107 0.77 -7.97 -4.88
CA ILE A 107 0.15 -8.51 -6.11
C ILE A 107 0.20 -10.04 -6.12
N GLU A 108 1.35 -10.65 -5.83
CA GLU A 108 1.47 -12.12 -5.77
C GLU A 108 0.49 -12.72 -4.76
N MET A 109 0.37 -12.05 -3.61
CA MET A 109 -0.52 -12.48 -2.54
C MET A 109 -2.00 -12.25 -2.89
N ALA A 110 -2.32 -11.17 -3.58
CA ALA A 110 -3.66 -10.88 -4.10
C ALA A 110 -4.09 -11.92 -5.14
N LYS A 111 -3.20 -12.26 -6.09
CA LYS A 111 -3.41 -13.34 -7.07
C LYS A 111 -3.71 -14.67 -6.36
N LYS A 112 -2.95 -15.03 -5.32
CA LYS A 112 -3.17 -16.25 -4.52
C LYS A 112 -4.53 -16.29 -3.83
N ARG A 113 -5.12 -15.12 -3.50
CA ARG A 113 -6.46 -14.98 -2.92
C ARG A 113 -7.57 -14.87 -3.96
N GLY A 114 -7.24 -14.95 -5.25
CA GLY A 114 -8.21 -14.86 -6.35
C GLY A 114 -8.63 -13.43 -6.68
N HIS A 115 -7.93 -12.41 -6.17
CA HIS A 115 -8.13 -11.03 -6.60
C HIS A 115 -7.51 -10.82 -7.98
N THR A 116 -8.08 -9.86 -8.71
CA THR A 116 -7.67 -9.47 -10.05
C THR A 116 -7.13 -8.04 -10.10
N SER A 117 -7.36 -7.24 -9.04
CA SER A 117 -6.85 -5.89 -8.96
C SER A 117 -6.53 -5.39 -7.55
N ILE A 118 -5.74 -4.32 -7.49
CA ILE A 118 -5.46 -3.51 -6.29
C ILE A 118 -5.58 -2.03 -6.67
N ALA A 119 -6.11 -1.22 -5.75
CA ALA A 119 -6.05 0.22 -5.83
C ALA A 119 -4.96 0.76 -4.89
N ILE A 120 -4.21 1.76 -5.36
CA ILE A 120 -3.19 2.47 -4.60
C ILE A 120 -3.44 3.98 -4.66
N PRO A 121 -3.14 4.74 -3.59
CA PRO A 121 -3.09 6.19 -3.67
C PRO A 121 -1.83 6.63 -4.46
N ALA A 122 -1.56 7.94 -4.50
CA ALA A 122 -0.26 8.49 -4.91
C ALA A 122 0.87 8.09 -3.92
N ILE A 123 1.17 6.79 -3.86
CA ILE A 123 2.01 6.14 -2.85
C ILE A 123 3.45 6.67 -2.87
N GLY A 124 4.04 6.86 -1.70
CA GLY A 124 5.41 7.38 -1.55
C GLY A 124 5.55 8.89 -1.77
N THR A 125 4.53 9.56 -2.33
CA THR A 125 4.53 11.00 -2.57
C THR A 125 3.95 11.78 -1.37
N GLY A 126 3.97 13.11 -1.42
CA GLY A 126 3.45 13.97 -0.35
C GLY A 126 4.29 13.84 0.92
N ILE A 127 3.73 13.25 1.99
CA ILE A 127 4.45 13.01 3.25
C ILE A 127 5.66 12.08 3.03
N GLY A 128 5.57 11.14 2.08
CA GLY A 128 6.65 10.19 1.77
C GLY A 128 7.86 10.82 1.07
N GLY A 129 7.71 12.02 0.49
CA GLY A 129 8.81 12.82 -0.05
C GLY A 129 9.30 12.48 -1.46
N LEU A 130 8.76 11.44 -2.11
CA LEU A 130 9.08 11.16 -3.51
C LEU A 130 8.36 12.13 -4.46
N ASP A 131 9.01 12.44 -5.57
CA ASP A 131 8.38 13.17 -6.68
C ASP A 131 7.30 12.32 -7.34
N TYR A 132 6.15 12.93 -7.64
CA TYR A 132 5.00 12.21 -8.18
C TYR A 132 5.25 11.70 -9.60
N ASP A 133 5.78 12.55 -10.50
CA ASP A 133 5.95 12.18 -11.90
C ASP A 133 7.04 11.11 -12.05
N GLU A 134 8.14 11.25 -11.30
CA GLU A 134 9.19 10.23 -11.24
C GLU A 134 8.65 8.90 -10.67
N THR A 135 7.89 8.94 -9.59
CA THR A 135 7.30 7.72 -8.98
C THR A 135 6.35 7.01 -9.96
N VAL A 136 5.47 7.76 -10.62
CA VAL A 136 4.53 7.18 -11.60
C VAL A 136 5.28 6.58 -12.79
N ALA A 137 6.33 7.24 -13.30
CA ALA A 137 7.14 6.71 -14.39
C ALA A 137 7.82 5.39 -13.99
N GLU A 138 8.43 5.35 -12.81
CA GLU A 138 9.13 4.18 -12.27
C GLU A 138 8.18 2.99 -12.03
N LEU A 139 6.97 3.24 -11.51
CA LEU A 139 5.95 2.20 -11.31
C LEU A 139 5.35 1.73 -12.64
N THR A 140 5.13 2.65 -13.58
CA THR A 140 4.61 2.31 -14.92
C THR A 140 5.57 1.37 -15.63
N GLU A 141 6.87 1.70 -15.65
CA GLU A 141 7.90 0.88 -16.29
C GLU A 141 8.05 -0.48 -15.59
N HIS A 142 8.04 -0.52 -14.26
CA HIS A 142 8.22 -1.76 -13.51
C HIS A 142 7.07 -2.76 -13.70
N PHE A 143 5.82 -2.29 -13.74
CA PHE A 143 4.62 -3.13 -13.83
C PHE A 143 3.98 -3.16 -15.23
N LYS A 144 4.74 -2.84 -16.29
CA LYS A 144 4.22 -2.70 -17.67
C LYS A 144 3.74 -4.03 -18.28
N GLU A 145 4.42 -5.13 -17.96
CA GLU A 145 4.10 -6.47 -18.49
C GLU A 145 3.18 -7.28 -17.56
N ASP A 146 2.82 -6.75 -16.38
CA ASP A 146 1.94 -7.44 -15.46
C ASP A 146 0.51 -7.52 -16.00
N ASP A 147 -0.10 -8.69 -15.91
CA ASP A 147 -1.51 -8.94 -16.24
C ASP A 147 -2.48 -8.52 -15.12
N PHE A 148 -1.95 -8.21 -13.93
CA PHE A 148 -2.71 -7.75 -12.78
C PHE A 148 -2.97 -6.25 -12.85
N ALA A 149 -4.22 -5.84 -12.58
CA ALA A 149 -4.61 -4.44 -12.66
C ALA A 149 -4.21 -3.69 -11.38
N ILE A 150 -3.39 -2.65 -11.52
CA ILE A 150 -3.02 -1.75 -10.44
C ILE A 150 -3.67 -0.40 -10.74
N TYR A 151 -4.60 0.06 -9.91
CA TYR A 151 -5.29 1.34 -10.10
C TYR A 151 -4.66 2.41 -9.22
N LEU A 152 -3.94 3.36 -9.82
CA LEU A 152 -3.43 4.53 -9.12
C LEU A 152 -4.51 5.61 -9.08
N CYS A 153 -5.19 5.74 -7.94
CA CYS A 153 -6.26 6.69 -7.71
C CYS A 153 -5.68 8.03 -7.24
N VAL A 154 -5.94 9.08 -8.01
CA VAL A 154 -5.46 10.44 -7.73
C VAL A 154 -6.66 11.37 -7.67
N ARG A 155 -6.76 12.11 -6.57
CA ARG A 155 -7.82 13.08 -6.33
C ARG A 155 -7.36 14.49 -6.65
#